data_AF-A0A4R6JLD8-F1
#
_entry.id   AF-A0A4R6JLD8-F1
#
_cell.length_a   1.000
_cell.length_b   1.000
_cell.length_c   1.000
_cell.angle_alpha   90.00
_cell.angle_beta   90.00
_cell.angle_gamma   90.00
#
_symmetry.space_group_name_H-M   'P 1'
#
loop_
_entity.id
_entity.type
_entity.pdbx_description
1 polymer ?
#
loop_
_entity_poly.entity_id
_entity_poly.type
_entity_poly.pdbx_seq_one_letter_code
_entity_poly.pdbx_strand_id
1 'polypeptide(L)'
;MTSLPADWVNARPGIKYWSADARGDDPAQRVVHAPTGAGPGDGRTFLFLFGYRTASAGDREMLAAELAHIDDDVAVLTRAGYTVVVDRQATRRDLLEAVAAEGTAGVYWSSHGGQDGHLQCCDGDEVRPADLDPATASSALRLVVLGACYVGAHAAAWRAALGGRPLVTGWGRPVTLDRAVDFLDAEDGLDHLIDRWLLTDAPIPPAPNPGSAPPRVRGRTKGLHDRVRTLAHILGAEYGKGDGQYEVTVPLPGGRTHVVRVFAVDGADPYAEGVELCGLEARVGPMSALLTPERLLAGSAAYGRVALVAGDNGTTEIVTQSFTPLDGASARHLAAHCYQVARQADALELDVFGID
;
A
#
# COMPACT_ATOMS: atom_id res chain seq x y z
N MET A 1 -26.00 2.69 -10.40
CA MET A 1 -25.96 4.13 -10.78
C MET A 1 -26.46 4.94 -9.60
N THR A 2 -25.59 5.12 -8.61
CA THR A 2 -25.82 5.97 -7.44
C THR A 2 -25.68 7.43 -7.89
N SER A 3 -26.72 8.23 -7.65
CA SER A 3 -26.76 9.63 -8.03
C SER A 3 -25.76 10.42 -7.18
N LEU A 4 -24.87 11.16 -7.83
CA LEU A 4 -24.03 12.17 -7.17
C LEU A 4 -24.89 13.10 -6.28
N PRO A 5 -24.40 13.55 -5.12
CA PRO A 5 -25.08 14.55 -4.29
C PRO A 5 -25.53 15.77 -5.12
N ALA A 6 -26.73 16.29 -4.84
CA ALA A 6 -27.38 17.29 -5.69
C ALA A 6 -26.59 18.61 -5.84
N ASP A 7 -25.75 18.92 -4.87
CA ASP A 7 -24.85 20.09 -4.83
C ASP A 7 -23.65 19.96 -5.80
N TRP A 8 -23.40 18.79 -6.39
CA TRP A 8 -22.18 18.49 -7.16
C TRP A 8 -22.34 18.65 -8.68
N VAL A 9 -23.58 18.65 -9.18
CA VAL A 9 -23.89 18.70 -10.61
C VAL A 9 -23.39 20.00 -11.26
N ASN A 10 -23.13 21.05 -10.48
CA ASN A 10 -22.74 22.39 -10.96
C ASN A 10 -21.32 22.84 -10.53
N ALA A 11 -20.50 21.96 -9.95
CA ALA A 11 -19.15 22.31 -9.51
C ALA A 11 -18.22 22.58 -10.70
N ARG A 12 -17.57 23.76 -10.74
CA ARG A 12 -16.66 24.14 -11.83
C ARG A 12 -15.31 23.43 -11.68
N PRO A 13 -14.71 22.90 -12.77
CA PRO A 13 -13.37 22.30 -12.72
C PRO A 13 -12.26 23.36 -12.54
N GLY A 14 -11.38 23.20 -11.54
CA GLY A 14 -10.17 23.99 -11.27
C GLY A 14 -9.46 23.61 -9.95
N ILE A 15 -8.17 23.93 -9.81
CA ILE A 15 -7.48 23.88 -8.50
C ILE A 15 -8.18 24.88 -7.58
N LYS A 16 -8.51 24.46 -6.35
CA LYS A 16 -9.21 25.30 -5.39
C LYS A 16 -8.19 26.11 -4.60
N TYR A 17 -8.06 27.39 -4.92
CA TYR A 17 -7.12 28.30 -4.25
C TYR A 17 -7.68 28.74 -2.90
N TRP A 18 -6.79 28.94 -1.93
CA TRP A 18 -7.11 29.60 -0.66
C TRP A 18 -6.91 31.13 -0.79
N SER A 19 -7.97 31.91 -0.55
CA SER A 19 -7.83 33.33 -0.20
C SER A 19 -8.87 33.73 0.85
N ALA A 20 -8.59 34.80 1.60
CA ALA A 20 -9.46 35.32 2.66
C ALA A 20 -10.90 35.64 2.18
N ASP A 21 -11.08 35.91 0.89
CA ASP A 21 -12.35 36.32 0.28
C ASP A 21 -12.97 35.23 -0.63
N ALA A 22 -12.32 34.06 -0.78
CA ALA A 22 -12.78 32.98 -1.66
C ALA A 22 -12.43 31.61 -1.07
N ARG A 23 -13.30 31.11 -0.17
CA ARG A 23 -13.31 29.70 0.22
C ARG A 23 -14.00 28.88 -0.85
N GLY A 24 -13.34 27.82 -1.29
CA GLY A 24 -14.03 26.75 -2.00
C GLY A 24 -14.30 25.54 -1.11
N ASP A 25 -13.70 25.46 0.08
CA ASP A 25 -14.01 24.49 1.13
C ASP A 25 -15.27 25.01 1.79
N ASP A 26 -16.39 24.34 1.57
CA ASP A 26 -17.58 24.64 2.33
C ASP A 26 -17.43 23.93 3.68
N PRO A 27 -17.20 24.64 4.80
CA PRO A 27 -17.08 24.02 6.11
C PRO A 27 -18.37 23.31 6.53
N ALA A 28 -19.49 23.56 5.84
CA ALA A 28 -20.74 22.81 6.01
C ALA A 28 -20.68 21.39 5.43
N GLN A 29 -19.64 21.02 4.68
CA GLN A 29 -19.43 19.66 4.14
C GLN A 29 -18.74 18.73 5.15
N ARG A 30 -18.36 19.26 6.32
CA ARG A 30 -17.93 18.47 7.47
C ARG A 30 -19.15 18.05 8.27
N VAL A 31 -19.38 16.74 8.35
CA VAL A 31 -20.43 16.15 9.18
C VAL A 31 -19.82 15.63 10.46
N VAL A 32 -20.41 15.98 11.60
CA VAL A 32 -19.99 15.50 12.92
C VAL A 32 -21.09 14.61 13.48
N HIS A 33 -20.75 13.36 13.74
CA HIS A 33 -21.62 12.37 14.35
C HIS A 33 -21.30 12.28 15.83
N ALA A 34 -22.29 12.62 16.66
CA ALA A 34 -22.16 12.50 18.11
C ALA A 34 -22.11 11.01 18.53
N PRO A 35 -21.42 10.70 19.64
CA PRO A 35 -21.46 9.36 20.23
C PRO A 35 -22.90 8.95 20.55
N THR A 36 -23.23 7.69 20.29
CA THR A 36 -24.54 7.10 20.59
C THR A 36 -24.48 6.09 21.74
N GLY A 37 -23.27 5.68 22.13
CA GLY A 37 -23.00 4.82 23.27
C GLY A 37 -21.80 5.33 24.09
N ALA A 38 -21.30 4.46 24.96
CA ALA A 38 -20.11 4.69 25.76
C ALA A 38 -19.15 3.52 25.55
N GLY A 39 -17.85 3.78 25.67
CA GLY A 39 -16.85 2.74 25.47
C GLY A 39 -15.43 3.27 25.28
N PRO A 40 -14.56 2.52 24.57
CA PRO A 40 -13.14 2.89 24.40
C PRO A 40 -12.93 4.23 23.69
N GLY A 41 -13.96 4.75 23.04
CA GLY A 41 -13.97 6.04 22.36
C GLY A 41 -14.38 7.24 23.21
N ASP A 42 -14.74 7.05 24.48
CA ASP A 42 -15.23 8.14 25.33
C ASP A 42 -14.24 9.32 25.37
N GLY A 43 -14.71 10.49 24.95
CA GLY A 43 -13.90 11.72 24.87
C GLY A 43 -12.86 11.74 23.74
N ARG A 44 -12.94 10.80 22.79
CA ARG A 44 -12.00 10.67 21.66
C ARG A 44 -12.70 10.89 20.32
N THR A 45 -11.90 11.21 19.32
CA THR A 45 -12.37 11.47 17.95
C THR A 45 -11.76 10.50 16.95
N PHE A 46 -12.56 10.06 15.98
CA PHE A 46 -12.09 9.41 14.75
C PHE A 46 -12.49 10.25 13.54
N LEU A 47 -11.58 10.44 12.58
CA LEU A 47 -11.82 11.32 11.43
C LEU A 47 -11.69 10.55 10.12
N PHE A 48 -12.74 10.60 9.29
CA PHE A 48 -12.70 10.25 7.87
C PHE A 48 -12.46 11.53 7.07
N LEU A 49 -11.30 11.62 6.42
CA LEU A 49 -10.81 12.80 5.73
C LEU A 49 -10.56 12.45 4.26
N PHE A 50 -11.18 13.19 3.33
CA PHE A 50 -11.04 12.92 1.90
C PHE A 50 -10.32 14.06 1.19
N GLY A 51 -9.12 13.76 0.67
CA GLY A 51 -8.24 14.70 -0.05
C GLY A 51 -8.48 14.79 -1.56
N TYR A 52 -9.59 14.24 -2.06
CA TYR A 52 -9.94 14.25 -3.48
C TYR A 52 -10.24 15.67 -4.01
N ARG A 53 -9.80 15.97 -5.23
CA ARG A 53 -10.03 17.27 -5.87
C ARG A 53 -11.46 17.33 -6.40
N THR A 54 -12.32 18.07 -5.70
CA THR A 54 -13.75 18.26 -6.05
C THR A 54 -14.01 18.70 -7.50
N ALA A 55 -13.05 19.38 -8.12
CA ALA A 55 -13.08 19.79 -9.52
C ALA A 55 -12.98 18.65 -10.54
N SER A 56 -12.29 17.56 -10.19
CA SER A 56 -12.06 16.41 -11.07
C SER A 56 -13.27 15.48 -11.06
N ALA A 57 -13.81 15.15 -12.23
CA ALA A 57 -14.96 14.23 -12.32
C ALA A 57 -14.62 12.84 -11.78
N GLY A 58 -13.42 12.32 -12.09
CA GLY A 58 -12.96 11.03 -11.57
C GLY A 58 -12.78 11.05 -10.04
N ASP A 59 -12.22 12.13 -9.49
CA ASP A 59 -12.07 12.29 -8.03
C ASP A 59 -13.42 12.35 -7.33
N ARG A 60 -14.43 12.94 -7.99
CA ARG A 60 -15.80 12.95 -7.46
C ARG A 60 -16.43 11.57 -7.46
N GLU A 61 -16.19 10.76 -8.50
CA GLU A 61 -16.66 9.39 -8.60
C GLU A 61 -16.00 8.49 -7.54
N MET A 62 -14.69 8.62 -7.35
CA MET A 62 -13.94 7.90 -6.31
C MET A 62 -14.46 8.22 -4.90
N LEU A 63 -14.60 9.52 -4.58
CA LEU A 63 -15.17 9.93 -3.30
C LEU A 63 -16.58 9.36 -3.10
N ALA A 64 -17.46 9.50 -4.10
CA ALA A 64 -18.84 9.06 -3.98
C ALA A 64 -18.96 7.55 -3.80
N ALA A 65 -18.07 6.78 -4.42
CA ALA A 65 -17.97 5.35 -4.20
C ALA A 65 -17.58 5.06 -2.76
N GLU A 66 -16.44 5.55 -2.26
CA GLU A 66 -16.00 5.26 -0.90
C GLU A 66 -16.98 5.73 0.18
N LEU A 67 -17.58 6.92 0.03
CA LEU A 67 -18.59 7.42 0.97
C LEU A 67 -19.82 6.52 1.11
N ALA A 68 -20.13 5.70 0.10
CA ALA A 68 -21.25 4.77 0.16
C ALA A 68 -20.99 3.55 1.08
N HIS A 69 -19.75 3.38 1.53
CA HIS A 69 -19.24 2.19 2.22
C HIS A 69 -18.60 2.51 3.59
N ILE A 70 -18.92 3.65 4.21
CA ILE A 70 -18.38 4.01 5.54
C ILE A 70 -19.45 4.19 6.63
N ASP A 71 -20.74 4.10 6.27
CA ASP A 71 -21.84 4.41 7.20
C ASP A 71 -21.92 3.41 8.36
N ASP A 72 -21.56 2.14 8.11
CA ASP A 72 -21.45 1.09 9.10
C ASP A 72 -20.23 1.28 10.02
N ASP A 73 -19.06 1.66 9.48
CA ASP A 73 -17.90 2.06 10.29
C ASP A 73 -18.27 3.22 11.23
N VAL A 74 -18.92 4.26 10.72
CA VAL A 74 -19.41 5.41 11.50
C VAL A 74 -20.36 4.94 12.60
N ALA A 75 -21.26 4.01 12.30
CA ALA A 75 -22.21 3.46 13.28
C ALA A 75 -21.50 2.65 14.38
N VAL A 76 -20.49 1.85 14.03
CA VAL A 76 -19.67 1.08 14.97
C VAL A 76 -18.90 2.02 15.90
N LEU A 77 -18.20 3.01 15.34
CA LEU A 77 -17.38 3.96 16.09
C LEU A 77 -18.22 4.82 17.04
N THR A 78 -19.34 5.39 16.58
CA THR A 78 -20.22 6.21 17.42
C THR A 78 -20.87 5.41 18.55
N ARG A 79 -21.19 4.14 18.32
CA ARG A 79 -21.70 3.23 19.35
C ARG A 79 -20.63 2.92 20.40
N ALA A 80 -19.36 2.87 20.00
CA ALA A 80 -18.22 2.68 20.89
C ALA A 80 -17.76 3.94 21.64
N GLY A 81 -18.50 5.05 21.53
CA GLY A 81 -18.25 6.29 22.28
C GLY A 81 -17.44 7.36 21.54
N TYR A 82 -16.99 7.09 20.31
CA TYR A 82 -16.21 8.05 19.53
C TYR A 82 -17.11 9.17 18.98
N THR A 83 -16.59 10.40 18.98
CA THR A 83 -17.07 11.43 18.05
C THR A 83 -16.50 11.12 16.68
N VAL A 84 -17.33 11.02 15.66
CA VAL A 84 -16.87 10.71 14.30
C VAL A 84 -17.04 11.94 13.41
N VAL A 85 -15.97 12.34 12.74
CA VAL A 85 -15.97 13.46 11.80
C VAL A 85 -15.78 12.91 10.40
N VAL A 86 -16.68 13.27 9.49
CA VAL A 86 -16.56 12.97 8.06
C VAL A 86 -16.36 14.28 7.31
N ASP A 87 -15.18 14.47 6.74
CA ASP A 87 -14.81 15.66 5.96
C ASP A 87 -14.51 15.27 4.51
N ARG A 88 -15.42 15.65 3.62
CA ARG A 88 -15.38 15.32 2.19
C ARG A 88 -14.39 16.17 1.39
N GLN A 89 -13.81 17.20 2.00
CA GLN A 89 -12.93 18.17 1.34
C GLN A 89 -11.76 18.51 2.25
N ALA A 90 -11.07 17.49 2.75
CA ALA A 90 -9.97 17.67 3.67
C ALA A 90 -8.76 18.32 2.97
N THR A 91 -8.22 19.35 3.61
CA THR A 91 -7.03 20.10 3.16
C THR A 91 -5.77 19.60 3.83
N ARG A 92 -4.61 20.10 3.39
CA ARG A 92 -3.34 19.87 4.08
C ARG A 92 -3.42 20.25 5.56
N ARG A 93 -4.04 21.40 5.87
CA ARG A 93 -4.18 21.88 7.24
C ARG A 93 -5.05 20.94 8.08
N ASP A 94 -6.14 20.41 7.53
CA ASP A 94 -7.03 19.51 8.26
C ASP A 94 -6.30 18.24 8.71
N LEU A 95 -5.45 17.66 7.85
CA LEU A 95 -4.64 16.49 8.24
C LEU A 95 -3.68 16.83 9.39
N LEU A 96 -2.94 17.93 9.27
CA LEU A 96 -1.96 18.35 10.28
C LEU A 96 -2.63 18.65 11.62
N GLU A 97 -3.78 19.33 11.61
CA GLU A 97 -4.56 19.61 12.80
C GLU A 97 -5.16 18.33 13.39
N ALA A 98 -5.70 17.43 12.56
CA ALA A 98 -6.31 16.18 13.02
C ALA A 98 -5.33 15.30 13.80
N VAL A 99 -4.12 15.11 13.27
CA VAL A 99 -3.11 14.25 13.92
C VAL A 99 -2.48 14.90 15.16
N ALA A 100 -2.51 16.23 15.27
CA ALA A 100 -2.01 16.96 16.44
C ALA A 100 -3.08 17.19 17.52
N ALA A 101 -4.37 17.13 17.16
CA ALA A 101 -5.46 17.43 18.07
C ALA A 101 -5.51 16.45 19.26
N GLU A 102 -5.67 17.01 20.45
CA GLU A 102 -5.82 16.23 21.67
C GLU A 102 -7.07 15.35 21.59
N GLY A 103 -6.93 14.07 21.95
CA GLY A 103 -8.04 13.11 21.92
C GLY A 103 -8.33 12.49 20.55
N THR A 104 -7.63 12.88 19.46
CA THR A 104 -7.71 12.13 18.20
C THR A 104 -7.16 10.72 18.39
N ALA A 105 -8.01 9.71 18.20
CA ALA A 105 -7.66 8.31 18.35
C ALA A 105 -7.35 7.63 17.01
N GLY A 106 -7.95 8.12 15.92
CA GLY A 106 -7.60 7.63 14.60
C GLY A 106 -8.05 8.53 13.45
N VAL A 107 -7.43 8.27 12.30
CA VAL A 107 -7.67 8.98 11.04
C VAL A 107 -7.75 7.96 9.91
N TYR A 108 -8.80 8.03 9.12
CA TYR A 108 -8.86 7.47 7.78
C TYR A 108 -8.70 8.63 6.80
N TRP A 109 -7.65 8.59 5.97
CA TRP A 109 -7.41 9.56 4.91
C TRP A 109 -7.48 8.87 3.56
N SER A 110 -8.33 9.33 2.66
CA SER A 110 -8.39 8.80 1.28
C SER A 110 -8.14 9.89 0.24
N SER A 111 -7.25 9.59 -0.71
CA SER A 111 -6.80 10.52 -1.75
C SER A 111 -5.91 9.82 -2.78
N HIS A 112 -5.45 10.56 -3.79
CA HIS A 112 -4.30 10.16 -4.59
C HIS A 112 -2.99 10.21 -3.78
N GLY A 113 -2.02 9.37 -4.14
CA GLY A 113 -0.70 9.34 -3.52
C GLY A 113 0.44 9.22 -4.54
N GLY A 114 1.61 9.73 -4.19
CA GLY A 114 2.81 9.70 -5.03
C GLY A 114 3.82 8.63 -4.64
N GLN A 115 4.74 8.29 -5.56
CA GLN A 115 5.77 7.26 -5.35
C GLN A 115 6.70 7.52 -4.15
N ASP A 116 6.86 8.77 -3.76
CA ASP A 116 7.60 9.21 -2.57
C ASP A 116 6.75 9.16 -1.27
N GLY A 117 5.53 8.65 -1.35
CA GLY A 117 4.64 8.45 -0.21
C GLY A 117 3.89 9.69 0.23
N HIS A 118 3.83 10.75 -0.59
CA HIS A 118 3.01 11.93 -0.30
C HIS A 118 1.51 11.65 -0.51
N LEU A 119 0.69 12.42 0.19
CA LEU A 119 -0.76 12.47 0.06
C LEU A 119 -1.17 13.72 -0.70
N GLN A 120 -2.10 13.61 -1.63
CA GLN A 120 -2.72 14.79 -2.25
C GLN A 120 -3.90 15.28 -1.42
N CYS A 121 -4.07 16.59 -1.38
CA CYS A 121 -5.14 17.26 -0.65
C CYS A 121 -6.16 17.90 -1.61
N CYS A 122 -7.37 18.18 -1.11
CA CYS A 122 -8.45 18.67 -1.95
C CYS A 122 -8.19 20.08 -2.53
N ASP A 123 -7.33 20.85 -1.87
CA ASP A 123 -6.84 22.19 -2.23
C ASP A 123 -5.69 22.13 -3.26
N GLY A 124 -5.21 20.94 -3.59
CA GLY A 124 -4.10 20.72 -4.52
C GLY A 124 -2.73 20.73 -3.85
N ASP A 125 -2.65 20.95 -2.54
CA ASP A 125 -1.41 20.78 -1.77
C ASP A 125 -1.08 19.28 -1.58
N GLU A 126 0.12 19.04 -1.05
CA GLU A 126 0.60 17.71 -0.68
C GLU A 126 1.02 17.66 0.79
N VAL A 127 0.87 16.50 1.42
CA VAL A 127 1.43 16.21 2.76
C VAL A 127 2.40 15.04 2.68
N ARG A 128 3.56 15.21 3.29
CA ARG A 128 4.64 14.23 3.39
C ARG A 128 4.91 13.91 4.85
N PRO A 129 5.55 12.77 5.16
CA PRO A 129 5.98 12.48 6.53
C PRO A 129 6.83 13.60 7.15
N ALA A 130 7.66 14.27 6.35
CA ALA A 130 8.54 15.35 6.80
C ALA A 130 7.80 16.65 7.21
N ASP A 131 6.52 16.79 6.86
CA ASP A 131 5.69 17.95 7.24
C ASP A 131 5.17 17.86 8.68
N LEU A 132 5.27 16.69 9.31
CA LEU A 132 4.77 16.42 10.64
C LEU A 132 5.88 16.52 11.69
N ASP A 133 5.54 17.08 12.84
CA ASP A 133 6.39 17.01 14.03
C ASP A 133 5.97 15.81 14.91
N PRO A 134 6.84 14.80 15.09
CA PRO A 134 6.57 13.64 15.94
C PRO A 134 6.20 14.02 17.38
N ALA A 135 6.69 15.15 17.88
CA ALA A 135 6.43 15.61 19.24
C ALA A 135 5.01 16.19 19.40
N THR A 136 4.39 16.65 18.32
CA THR A 136 3.04 17.25 18.36
C THR A 136 1.94 16.24 18.07
N ALA A 137 2.26 15.06 17.56
CA ALA A 137 1.27 14.02 17.31
C ALA A 137 0.49 13.67 18.58
N SER A 138 -0.81 13.48 18.47
CA SER A 138 -1.70 13.19 19.59
C SER A 138 -1.26 11.92 20.32
N SER A 139 -1.25 11.97 21.65
CA SER A 139 -0.93 10.80 22.49
C SER A 139 -2.00 9.72 22.48
N ALA A 140 -3.23 10.09 22.08
CA ALA A 140 -4.34 9.17 21.91
C ALA A 140 -4.33 8.45 20.55
N LEU A 141 -3.49 8.88 19.60
CA LEU A 141 -3.49 8.37 18.23
C LEU A 141 -3.02 6.91 18.17
N ARG A 142 -3.91 6.02 17.71
CA ARG A 142 -3.69 4.57 17.66
C ARG A 142 -3.75 4.00 16.25
N LEU A 143 -4.59 4.54 15.38
CA LEU A 143 -4.79 4.02 14.03
C LEU A 143 -4.79 5.14 12.99
N VAL A 144 -3.92 5.06 11.99
CA VAL A 144 -3.92 5.97 10.84
C VAL A 144 -3.93 5.14 9.55
N VAL A 145 -5.06 5.17 8.86
CA VAL A 145 -5.27 4.51 7.56
C VAL A 145 -5.11 5.56 6.48
N LEU A 146 -4.08 5.43 5.66
CA LEU A 146 -3.78 6.32 4.54
C LEU A 146 -4.11 5.57 3.24
N GLY A 147 -5.38 5.62 2.84
CA GLY A 147 -5.94 5.04 1.62
C GLY A 147 -5.47 5.76 0.35
N ALA A 148 -4.16 5.88 0.16
CA ALA A 148 -3.54 6.52 -1.00
C ALA A 148 -2.39 5.67 -1.53
N CYS A 149 -2.19 5.71 -2.85
CA CYS A 149 -1.18 4.94 -3.56
C CYS A 149 0.22 5.15 -2.99
N TYR A 150 1.03 4.08 -2.91
CA TYR A 150 2.41 4.04 -2.42
C TYR A 150 2.64 4.39 -0.95
N VAL A 151 1.66 4.92 -0.22
CA VAL A 151 1.86 5.30 1.18
C VAL A 151 2.20 4.12 2.09
N GLY A 152 1.67 2.93 1.79
CA GLY A 152 2.04 1.69 2.48
C GLY A 152 3.53 1.36 2.35
N ALA A 153 4.16 1.70 1.22
CA ALA A 153 5.60 1.54 1.01
C ALA A 153 6.44 2.49 1.87
N HIS A 154 5.81 3.52 2.43
CA HIS A 154 6.39 4.55 3.29
C HIS A 154 5.75 4.57 4.69
N ALA A 155 5.02 3.52 5.08
CA ALA A 155 4.30 3.45 6.35
C ALA A 155 5.25 3.59 7.55
N ALA A 156 6.50 3.14 7.45
CA ALA A 156 7.51 3.33 8.48
C ALA A 156 7.89 4.81 8.67
N ALA A 157 8.03 5.56 7.57
CA ALA A 157 8.31 7.00 7.62
C ALA A 157 7.13 7.77 8.21
N TRP A 158 5.90 7.47 7.76
CA TRP A 158 4.68 8.04 8.32
C TRP A 158 4.52 7.72 9.82
N ARG A 159 4.78 6.47 10.21
CA ARG A 159 4.72 6.06 11.62
C ARG A 159 5.75 6.81 12.47
N ALA A 160 6.99 6.97 11.98
CA ALA A 160 8.01 7.74 12.67
C ALA A 160 7.61 9.22 12.82
N ALA A 161 7.07 9.81 11.75
CA ALA A 161 6.54 11.18 11.72
C ALA A 161 5.37 11.40 12.70
N LEU A 162 4.63 10.34 13.03
CA LEU A 162 3.53 10.34 14.01
C LEU A 162 3.99 9.90 15.42
N GLY A 163 5.28 9.98 15.72
CA GLY A 163 5.85 9.65 17.03
C GLY A 163 5.99 8.15 17.31
N GLY A 164 5.90 7.30 16.29
CA GLY A 164 6.12 5.85 16.39
C GLY A 164 4.96 5.05 17.00
N ARG A 165 3.94 5.74 17.54
CA ARG A 165 2.86 5.15 18.35
C ARG A 165 1.75 4.49 17.54
N PRO A 166 1.11 5.15 16.56
CA PRO A 166 -0.03 4.56 15.89
C PRO A 166 0.38 3.42 14.96
N LEU A 167 -0.56 2.51 14.71
CA LEU A 167 -0.52 1.66 13.53
C LEU A 167 -0.76 2.55 12.31
N VAL A 168 0.18 2.53 11.37
CA VAL A 168 0.02 3.21 10.08
C VAL A 168 -0.12 2.15 9.01
N THR A 169 -1.13 2.30 8.16
CA THR A 169 -1.36 1.42 7.01
C THR A 169 -1.77 2.24 5.79
N GLY A 170 -1.62 1.65 4.61
CA GLY A 170 -1.96 2.28 3.33
C GLY A 170 -1.54 1.40 2.16
N TRP A 171 -1.75 1.89 0.95
CA TRP A 171 -1.47 1.11 -0.25
C TRP A 171 0.01 1.12 -0.58
N GLY A 172 0.60 -0.07 -0.74
CA GLY A 172 2.01 -0.20 -1.11
C GLY A 172 2.34 0.29 -2.53
N ARG A 173 1.32 0.35 -3.38
CA ARG A 173 1.39 0.60 -4.82
C ARG A 173 0.09 1.29 -5.25
N PRO A 174 -0.05 1.68 -6.53
CA PRO A 174 -1.34 2.07 -7.06
C PRO A 174 -2.34 0.94 -6.88
N VAL A 175 -3.60 1.28 -6.62
CA VAL A 175 -4.70 0.32 -6.50
C VAL A 175 -5.88 0.83 -7.33
N THR A 176 -6.77 -0.06 -7.74
CA THR A 176 -8.02 0.32 -8.41
C THR A 176 -9.04 0.83 -7.40
N LEU A 177 -10.04 1.58 -7.88
CA LEU A 177 -11.15 2.03 -7.04
C LEU A 177 -11.92 0.84 -6.45
N ASP A 178 -12.20 -0.19 -7.25
CA ASP A 178 -12.89 -1.40 -6.79
C ASP A 178 -12.14 -2.04 -5.61
N ARG A 179 -10.81 -2.12 -5.66
CA ARG A 179 -10.02 -2.66 -4.55
C ARG A 179 -10.07 -1.78 -3.31
N ALA A 180 -10.12 -0.46 -3.47
CA ALA A 180 -10.27 0.47 -2.35
C ALA A 180 -11.64 0.31 -1.68
N VAL A 181 -12.71 0.15 -2.47
CA VAL A 181 -14.07 -0.14 -1.98
C VAL A 181 -14.13 -1.52 -1.30
N ASP A 182 -13.56 -2.55 -1.91
CA ASP A 182 -13.49 -3.90 -1.31
C ASP A 182 -12.82 -3.88 0.06
N PHE A 183 -11.86 -2.98 0.29
CA PHE A 183 -11.21 -2.85 1.60
C PHE A 183 -12.11 -2.21 2.67
N LEU A 184 -13.07 -1.38 2.27
CA LEU A 184 -14.07 -0.85 3.19
C LEU A 184 -15.10 -1.94 3.55
N ASP A 185 -15.50 -2.78 2.59
CA ASP A 185 -16.54 -3.80 2.79
C ASP A 185 -16.02 -5.16 3.34
N ALA A 186 -14.73 -5.45 3.21
CA ALA A 186 -14.20 -6.78 3.55
C ALA A 186 -14.11 -7.01 5.06
N GLU A 187 -14.43 -8.23 5.50
CA GLU A 187 -14.27 -8.66 6.90
C GLU A 187 -12.81 -8.57 7.39
N ASP A 188 -11.82 -8.62 6.49
CA ASP A 188 -10.39 -8.44 6.78
C ASP A 188 -9.86 -7.04 6.41
N GLY A 189 -10.77 -6.10 6.13
CA GLY A 189 -10.54 -4.73 5.69
C GLY A 189 -10.50 -3.69 6.82
N LEU A 190 -11.15 -2.54 6.62
CA LEU A 190 -11.17 -1.43 7.58
C LEU A 190 -11.80 -1.83 8.91
N ASP A 191 -12.93 -2.54 8.87
CA ASP A 191 -13.62 -3.11 10.03
C ASP A 191 -12.66 -3.88 10.94
N HIS A 192 -11.86 -4.78 10.35
CA HIS A 192 -10.89 -5.57 11.11
C HIS A 192 -9.88 -4.70 11.84
N LEU A 193 -9.41 -3.61 11.22
CA LEU A 193 -8.45 -2.70 11.83
C LEU A 193 -9.08 -1.91 12.98
N ILE A 194 -10.31 -1.44 12.79
CA ILE A 194 -11.07 -0.72 13.82
C ILE A 194 -11.29 -1.65 15.03
N ASP A 195 -11.85 -2.82 14.80
CA ASP A 195 -12.11 -3.81 15.85
C ASP A 195 -10.84 -4.17 16.61
N ARG A 196 -9.77 -4.47 15.88
CA ARG A 196 -8.55 -5.00 16.48
C ARG A 196 -7.74 -3.93 17.20
N TRP A 197 -7.65 -2.72 16.66
CA TRP A 197 -6.66 -1.72 17.10
C TRP A 197 -7.25 -0.46 17.69
N LEU A 198 -8.55 -0.22 17.50
CA LEU A 198 -9.22 0.97 17.98
C LEU A 198 -10.26 0.67 19.06
N LEU A 199 -11.01 -0.43 18.94
CA LEU A 199 -12.07 -0.80 19.89
C LEU A 199 -11.59 -1.65 21.08
N THR A 200 -10.31 -1.98 21.15
CA THR A 200 -9.71 -2.76 22.25
C THR A 200 -8.50 -2.06 22.82
N ASP A 201 -8.05 -2.40 24.03
CA ASP A 201 -6.77 -1.92 24.59
C ASP A 201 -5.57 -2.74 24.12
N ALA A 202 -5.70 -3.51 23.03
CA ALA A 202 -4.60 -4.31 22.52
C ALA A 202 -3.37 -3.43 22.20
N PRO A 203 -2.17 -3.86 22.60
CA PRO A 203 -0.96 -3.10 22.30
C PRO A 203 -0.75 -3.04 20.79
N ILE A 204 -0.50 -1.84 20.27
CA ILE A 204 -0.16 -1.66 18.86
C ILE A 204 1.15 -2.41 18.57
N PRO A 205 1.21 -3.26 17.53
CA PRO A 205 2.40 -4.03 17.23
C PRO A 205 3.57 -3.08 16.97
N PRO A 206 4.80 -3.46 17.38
CA PRO A 206 5.97 -2.67 17.07
C PRO A 206 6.10 -2.53 15.54
N ALA A 207 6.72 -1.44 15.10
CA ALA A 207 7.05 -1.30 13.68
C ALA A 207 7.89 -2.50 13.24
N PRO A 208 7.64 -3.09 12.06
CA PRO A 208 8.51 -4.13 11.52
C PRO A 208 9.95 -3.62 11.54
N ASN A 209 10.88 -4.40 12.11
CA ASN A 209 12.28 -4.03 12.06
C ASN A 209 12.76 -4.19 10.61
N PRO A 210 13.17 -3.12 9.91
CA PRO A 210 13.70 -3.24 8.55
C PRO A 210 14.86 -4.25 8.46
N GLY A 211 15.63 -4.38 9.56
CA GLY A 211 16.73 -5.33 9.68
C GLY A 211 16.34 -6.77 10.03
N SER A 212 15.05 -7.08 10.25
CA SER A 212 14.61 -8.47 10.45
C SER A 212 14.31 -9.21 9.16
N ALA A 213 14.12 -8.50 8.04
CA ALA A 213 14.05 -9.13 6.74
C ALA A 213 15.48 -9.49 6.27
N PRO A 214 15.69 -10.69 5.69
CA PRO A 214 16.99 -11.03 5.15
C PRO A 214 17.39 -10.02 4.07
N PRO A 215 18.68 -9.63 4.00
CA PRO A 215 19.14 -8.74 2.94
C PRO A 215 18.83 -9.38 1.59
N ARG A 216 18.42 -8.54 0.63
CA ARG A 216 18.18 -9.02 -0.71
C ARG A 216 19.49 -9.56 -1.30
N VAL A 217 19.40 -10.72 -1.96
CA VAL A 217 20.58 -11.40 -2.51
C VAL A 217 21.26 -10.50 -3.54
N ARG A 218 22.55 -10.22 -3.34
CA ARG A 218 23.39 -9.52 -4.32
C ARG A 218 23.93 -10.53 -5.31
N GLY A 219 23.36 -10.51 -6.51
CA GLY A 219 23.72 -11.40 -7.60
C GLY A 219 24.95 -10.97 -8.39
N ARG A 220 25.43 -11.86 -9.27
CA ARG A 220 26.43 -11.57 -10.30
C ARG A 220 25.91 -11.93 -11.69
N THR A 221 26.45 -11.29 -12.73
CA THR A 221 26.06 -11.53 -14.14
C THR A 221 27.01 -12.41 -14.94
N LYS A 222 28.16 -12.79 -14.35
CA LYS A 222 29.17 -13.64 -14.99
C LYS A 222 28.54 -14.98 -15.38
N GLY A 223 28.80 -15.43 -16.61
CA GLY A 223 28.29 -16.73 -17.12
C GLY A 223 26.81 -16.76 -17.54
N LEU A 224 26.07 -15.66 -17.35
CA LEU A 224 24.63 -15.63 -17.62
C LEU A 224 24.23 -15.05 -18.98
N HIS A 225 25.07 -14.26 -19.63
CA HIS A 225 24.68 -13.51 -20.84
C HIS A 225 23.99 -14.37 -21.91
N ASP A 226 24.64 -15.44 -22.37
CA ASP A 226 24.09 -16.28 -23.43
C ASP A 226 22.88 -17.09 -22.99
N ARG A 227 22.82 -17.44 -21.70
CA ARG A 227 21.67 -18.13 -21.10
C ARG A 227 20.46 -17.21 -21.03
N VAL A 228 20.64 -15.96 -20.61
CA VAL A 228 19.59 -14.93 -20.57
C VAL A 228 19.11 -14.59 -21.99
N ARG A 229 20.02 -14.41 -22.94
CA ARG A 229 19.66 -14.21 -24.34
C ARG A 229 18.78 -15.35 -24.87
N THR A 230 19.17 -16.60 -24.58
CA THR A 230 18.43 -17.78 -25.05
C THR A 230 17.08 -17.93 -24.34
N LEU A 231 17.02 -17.72 -23.02
CA LEU A 231 15.76 -17.83 -22.28
C LEU A 231 14.79 -16.71 -22.67
N ALA A 232 15.27 -15.48 -22.86
CA ALA A 232 14.45 -14.36 -23.31
C ALA A 232 13.88 -14.64 -24.71
N HIS A 233 14.70 -15.19 -25.62
CA HIS A 233 14.23 -15.63 -26.93
C HIS A 233 13.14 -16.71 -26.84
N ILE A 234 13.30 -17.73 -25.98
CA ILE A 234 12.29 -18.77 -25.77
C ILE A 234 10.96 -18.19 -25.26
N LEU A 235 11.03 -17.19 -24.38
CA LEU A 235 9.86 -16.55 -23.79
C LEU A 235 9.23 -15.48 -24.68
N GLY A 236 9.91 -15.05 -25.76
CA GLY A 236 9.52 -13.84 -26.48
C GLY A 236 9.63 -12.57 -25.62
N ALA A 237 10.56 -12.56 -24.67
CA ALA A 237 10.77 -11.50 -23.70
C ALA A 237 11.87 -10.52 -24.13
N GLU A 238 11.77 -9.28 -23.68
CA GLU A 238 12.86 -8.31 -23.74
C GLU A 238 13.79 -8.50 -22.53
N TYR A 239 15.07 -8.15 -22.67
CA TYR A 239 15.98 -8.18 -21.54
C TYR A 239 17.01 -7.04 -21.56
N GLY A 240 17.37 -6.58 -20.37
CA GLY A 240 18.40 -5.58 -20.12
C GLY A 240 19.41 -6.06 -19.09
N LYS A 241 20.59 -5.43 -19.07
CA LYS A 241 21.61 -5.69 -18.04
C LYS A 241 21.53 -4.61 -16.97
N GLY A 242 21.33 -5.01 -15.72
CA GLY A 242 21.40 -4.15 -14.54
C GLY A 242 22.71 -4.34 -13.77
N ASP A 243 22.78 -3.72 -12.59
CA ASP A 243 23.89 -3.94 -11.65
C ASP A 243 23.72 -5.29 -10.93
N GLY A 244 24.64 -6.22 -11.14
CA GLY A 244 24.57 -7.56 -10.53
C GLY A 244 23.52 -8.53 -11.09
N GLN A 245 22.63 -8.08 -11.98
CA GLN A 245 21.58 -8.93 -12.58
C GLN A 245 21.29 -8.61 -14.06
N TYR A 246 20.51 -9.47 -14.70
CA TYR A 246 19.72 -9.14 -15.89
C TYR A 246 18.25 -8.94 -15.51
N GLU A 247 17.56 -8.05 -16.19
CA GLU A 247 16.12 -7.85 -16.04
C GLU A 247 15.45 -8.37 -17.30
N VAL A 248 14.53 -9.32 -17.15
CA VAL A 248 13.79 -9.95 -18.24
C VAL A 248 12.32 -9.59 -18.11
N THR A 249 11.77 -8.89 -19.09
CA THR A 249 10.36 -8.50 -19.14
C THR A 249 9.56 -9.64 -19.74
N VAL A 250 8.98 -10.47 -18.88
CA VAL A 250 8.27 -11.69 -19.29
C VAL A 250 6.84 -11.35 -19.72
N PRO A 251 6.43 -11.67 -20.96
CA PRO A 251 5.05 -11.54 -21.38
C PRO A 251 4.17 -12.61 -20.71
N LEU A 252 2.99 -12.20 -20.25
CA LEU A 252 1.99 -13.01 -19.58
C LEU A 252 0.65 -12.97 -20.35
N PRO A 253 -0.29 -13.90 -20.07
CA PRO A 253 -1.63 -13.86 -20.67
C PRO A 253 -2.33 -12.51 -20.44
N GLY A 254 -3.24 -12.14 -21.35
CA GLY A 254 -3.97 -10.88 -21.26
C GLY A 254 -3.15 -9.63 -21.66
N GLY A 255 -1.95 -9.81 -22.22
CA GLY A 255 -1.08 -8.69 -22.62
C GLY A 255 -0.30 -8.08 -21.47
N ARG A 256 -0.39 -8.67 -20.27
CA ARG A 256 0.36 -8.27 -19.07
C ARG A 256 1.83 -8.62 -19.21
N THR A 257 2.68 -7.95 -18.43
CA THR A 257 4.11 -8.23 -18.38
C THR A 257 4.62 -8.14 -16.96
N HIS A 258 5.60 -8.96 -16.61
CA HIS A 258 6.26 -8.90 -15.31
C HIS A 258 7.78 -8.94 -15.46
N VAL A 259 8.50 -8.10 -14.71
CA VAL A 259 9.97 -8.10 -14.72
C VAL A 259 10.51 -9.17 -13.77
N VAL A 260 11.43 -9.99 -14.27
CA VAL A 260 12.18 -11.00 -13.51
C VAL A 260 13.65 -10.64 -13.50
N ARG A 261 14.23 -10.53 -12.31
CA ARG A 261 15.66 -10.38 -12.09
C ARG A 261 16.33 -11.75 -12.17
N VAL A 262 17.27 -11.89 -13.09
CA VAL A 262 18.05 -13.11 -13.33
C VAL A 262 19.49 -12.86 -12.91
N PHE A 263 19.99 -13.62 -11.96
CA PHE A 263 21.33 -13.44 -11.42
C PHE A 263 21.96 -14.75 -10.96
N ALA A 264 23.28 -14.79 -10.85
CA ALA A 264 24.01 -15.93 -10.32
C ALA A 264 24.39 -15.67 -8.86
N VAL A 265 24.40 -16.71 -8.04
CA VAL A 265 24.82 -16.67 -6.64
C VAL A 265 25.41 -18.01 -6.25
N ASP A 266 26.30 -18.05 -5.27
CA ASP A 266 26.73 -19.31 -4.67
C ASP A 266 25.66 -19.78 -3.66
N GLY A 267 25.30 -21.06 -3.72
CA GLY A 267 24.45 -21.68 -2.72
C GLY A 267 25.09 -21.55 -1.34
N ALA A 268 24.30 -21.07 -0.38
CA ALA A 268 24.69 -20.91 1.02
C ALA A 268 23.93 -21.88 1.95
N ASP A 269 22.99 -22.66 1.40
CA ASP A 269 22.23 -23.66 2.15
C ASP A 269 23.08 -24.91 2.40
N PRO A 270 22.91 -25.59 3.56
CA PRO A 270 23.50 -26.90 3.78
C PRO A 270 23.18 -27.82 2.60
N TYR A 271 24.18 -28.55 2.10
CA TYR A 271 24.10 -29.45 0.92
C TYR A 271 24.08 -28.77 -0.47
N ALA A 272 24.09 -27.43 -0.56
CA ALA A 272 24.28 -26.68 -1.81
C ALA A 272 25.47 -25.69 -1.75
N GLU A 273 26.27 -25.77 -0.70
CA GLU A 273 27.41 -24.87 -0.47
C GLU A 273 28.40 -24.89 -1.64
N GLY A 274 28.68 -23.73 -2.22
CA GLY A 274 29.61 -23.57 -3.33
C GLY A 274 29.08 -23.97 -4.71
N VAL A 275 27.82 -24.42 -4.81
CA VAL A 275 27.16 -24.65 -6.11
C VAL A 275 26.72 -23.31 -6.68
N GLU A 276 27.08 -23.01 -7.93
CA GLU A 276 26.57 -21.82 -8.61
C GLU A 276 25.09 -22.03 -8.96
N LEU A 277 24.22 -21.17 -8.42
CA LEU A 277 22.79 -21.16 -8.63
C LEU A 277 22.40 -20.00 -9.54
N CYS A 278 21.44 -20.24 -10.42
CA CYS A 278 20.67 -19.20 -11.10
C CYS A 278 19.50 -18.81 -10.20
N GLY A 279 19.53 -17.59 -9.67
CA GLY A 279 18.43 -16.95 -8.98
C GLY A 279 17.51 -16.22 -9.97
N LEU A 280 16.21 -16.45 -9.81
CA LEU A 280 15.14 -15.79 -10.54
C LEU A 280 14.22 -15.15 -9.50
N GLU A 281 14.08 -13.82 -9.55
CA GLU A 281 13.29 -13.07 -8.57
C GLU A 281 12.34 -12.09 -9.27
N ALA A 282 11.07 -12.13 -8.92
CA ALA A 282 10.09 -11.14 -9.33
C ALA A 282 9.53 -10.42 -8.10
N ARG A 283 9.46 -9.09 -8.18
CA ARG A 283 8.89 -8.24 -7.12
C ARG A 283 7.37 -8.27 -7.19
N VAL A 284 6.71 -8.50 -6.06
CA VAL A 284 5.25 -8.39 -5.94
C VAL A 284 4.89 -6.99 -5.43
N GLY A 285 5.49 -6.57 -4.32
CA GLY A 285 5.29 -5.24 -3.74
C GLY A 285 5.72 -5.19 -2.27
N PRO A 286 5.60 -4.02 -1.62
CA PRO A 286 5.99 -3.87 -0.23
C PRO A 286 5.01 -4.61 0.68
N MET A 287 5.53 -5.16 1.78
CA MET A 287 4.76 -5.69 2.88
C MET A 287 3.96 -4.56 3.54
N SER A 288 2.71 -4.82 3.90
CA SER A 288 1.88 -3.89 4.65
C SER A 288 1.21 -4.61 5.83
N ALA A 289 0.66 -3.83 6.77
CA ALA A 289 -0.12 -4.39 7.88
C ALA A 289 -1.44 -5.05 7.42
N LEU A 290 -1.86 -4.83 6.17
CA LEU A 290 -3.07 -5.42 5.58
C LEU A 290 -2.83 -6.83 5.03
N LEU A 291 -1.57 -7.28 5.00
CA LEU A 291 -1.20 -8.56 4.42
C LEU A 291 -0.98 -9.60 5.52
N THR A 292 -1.87 -10.59 5.58
CA THR A 292 -1.74 -11.73 6.50
C THR A 292 -0.81 -12.80 5.91
N PRO A 293 -0.11 -13.57 6.76
CA PRO A 293 0.65 -14.74 6.31
C PRO A 293 -0.18 -15.73 5.50
N GLU A 294 -1.45 -15.93 5.88
CA GLU A 294 -2.38 -16.82 5.21
C GLU A 294 -2.64 -16.38 3.76
N ARG A 295 -2.87 -15.08 3.52
CA ARG A 295 -3.05 -14.52 2.16
C ARG A 295 -1.79 -14.69 1.32
N LEU A 296 -0.61 -14.45 1.90
CA LEU A 296 0.66 -14.67 1.19
C LEU A 296 0.93 -16.13 0.86
N LEU A 297 0.55 -17.06 1.74
CA LEU A 297 0.79 -18.49 1.57
C LEU A 297 -0.23 -19.16 0.65
N ALA A 298 -1.46 -18.65 0.59
CA ALA A 298 -2.53 -19.17 -0.28
C ALA A 298 -2.16 -19.11 -1.78
N GLY A 299 -1.30 -18.15 -2.19
CA GLY A 299 -0.82 -18.00 -3.57
C GLY A 299 0.38 -18.87 -3.97
N SER A 300 0.91 -19.69 -3.06
CA SER A 300 2.18 -20.43 -3.27
C SER A 300 1.98 -21.89 -3.71
N ALA A 301 1.73 -22.13 -5.00
CA ALA A 301 1.51 -23.49 -5.55
C ALA A 301 2.51 -23.93 -6.66
N ALA A 302 3.63 -23.24 -6.87
CA ALA A 302 4.50 -23.46 -8.04
C ALA A 302 6.01 -23.56 -7.72
N TYR A 303 6.85 -23.65 -8.77
CA TYR A 303 8.32 -23.74 -8.74
C TYR A 303 9.05 -22.55 -8.05
N GLY A 304 8.29 -21.56 -7.56
CA GLY A 304 8.78 -20.40 -6.84
C GLY A 304 8.27 -20.36 -5.41
N ARG A 305 9.12 -19.89 -4.49
CA ARG A 305 8.74 -19.58 -3.12
C ARG A 305 8.36 -18.10 -3.00
N VAL A 306 7.37 -17.79 -2.17
CA VAL A 306 7.17 -16.42 -1.68
C VAL A 306 8.21 -16.17 -0.60
N ALA A 307 8.91 -15.05 -0.68
CA ALA A 307 9.91 -14.64 0.29
C ALA A 307 9.75 -13.16 0.65
N LEU A 308 10.19 -12.83 1.86
CA LEU A 308 10.32 -11.46 2.35
C LEU A 308 11.79 -11.07 2.27
N VAL A 309 12.10 -9.94 1.63
CA VAL A 309 13.46 -9.41 1.51
C VAL A 309 13.50 -7.95 1.92
N ALA A 310 14.67 -7.45 2.31
CA ALA A 310 14.85 -6.01 2.47
C ALA A 310 14.60 -5.29 1.14
N GLY A 311 13.77 -4.24 1.16
CA GLY A 311 13.54 -3.32 0.06
C GLY A 311 14.43 -2.09 0.12
N ASP A 312 14.52 -1.38 -1.00
CA ASP A 312 15.42 -0.23 -1.15
C ASP A 312 15.05 0.97 -0.27
N ASN A 313 13.78 1.07 0.12
CA ASN A 313 13.24 2.16 0.95
C ASN A 313 13.16 1.80 2.44
N GLY A 314 13.83 0.72 2.87
CA GLY A 314 13.77 0.25 4.25
C GLY A 314 12.46 -0.46 4.62
N THR A 315 11.57 -0.68 3.66
CA THR A 315 10.40 -1.56 3.81
C THR A 315 10.73 -2.98 3.42
N THR A 316 10.10 -3.95 4.07
CA THR A 316 10.16 -5.35 3.63
C THR A 316 9.39 -5.49 2.32
N GLU A 317 9.96 -6.18 1.35
CA GLU A 317 9.38 -6.44 0.05
C GLU A 317 9.00 -7.91 -0.07
N ILE A 318 7.84 -8.16 -0.68
CA ILE A 318 7.37 -9.49 -1.06
C ILE A 318 7.90 -9.77 -2.46
N VAL A 319 8.57 -10.90 -2.60
CA VAL A 319 9.11 -11.38 -3.87
C VAL A 319 8.70 -12.84 -4.09
N THR A 320 8.55 -13.23 -5.35
CA THR A 320 8.58 -14.64 -5.73
C THR A 320 9.99 -14.97 -6.20
N GLN A 321 10.53 -16.09 -5.74
CA GLN A 321 11.90 -16.49 -6.02
C GLN A 321 11.99 -17.95 -6.42
N SER A 322 12.89 -18.26 -7.35
CA SER A 322 13.31 -19.61 -7.65
C SER A 322 14.84 -19.65 -7.77
N PHE A 323 15.45 -20.70 -7.22
CA PHE A 323 16.88 -20.94 -7.32
C PHE A 323 17.08 -22.31 -7.97
N THR A 324 17.91 -22.37 -9.00
CA THR A 324 18.20 -23.61 -9.73
C THR A 324 19.69 -23.72 -9.95
N PRO A 325 20.33 -24.89 -9.73
CA PRO A 325 21.73 -25.10 -10.09
C PRO A 325 21.99 -24.67 -11.54
N LEU A 326 22.96 -23.78 -11.74
CA LEU A 326 23.27 -23.25 -13.06
C LEU A 326 23.89 -24.34 -13.95
N ASP A 327 24.67 -25.21 -13.31
CA ASP A 327 25.20 -26.43 -13.91
C ASP A 327 24.06 -27.45 -14.06
N GLY A 328 23.83 -27.89 -15.29
CA GLY A 328 22.75 -28.82 -15.64
C GLY A 328 21.40 -28.17 -15.97
N ALA A 329 21.20 -26.88 -15.68
CA ALA A 329 19.99 -26.17 -16.11
C ALA A 329 20.04 -25.87 -17.63
N SER A 330 19.12 -26.47 -18.37
CA SER A 330 18.89 -26.12 -19.77
C SER A 330 18.25 -24.73 -19.90
N ALA A 331 18.41 -24.07 -21.05
CA ALA A 331 17.74 -22.79 -21.29
C ALA A 331 16.20 -22.90 -21.21
N ARG A 332 15.63 -24.05 -21.57
CA ARG A 332 14.18 -24.32 -21.43
C ARG A 332 13.77 -24.43 -19.96
N HIS A 333 14.58 -25.05 -19.11
CA HIS A 333 14.32 -25.08 -17.67
C HIS A 333 14.37 -23.67 -17.09
N LEU A 334 15.41 -22.88 -17.39
CA LEU A 334 15.50 -21.50 -16.92
C LEU A 334 14.34 -20.64 -17.42
N ALA A 335 13.92 -20.80 -18.68
CA ALA A 335 12.75 -20.12 -19.23
C ALA A 335 11.46 -20.50 -18.49
N ALA A 336 11.24 -21.80 -18.22
CA ALA A 336 10.08 -22.28 -17.49
C ALA A 336 10.03 -21.71 -16.06
N HIS A 337 11.16 -21.73 -15.33
CA HIS A 337 11.23 -21.13 -14.00
C HIS A 337 11.00 -19.62 -14.04
N CYS A 338 11.59 -18.91 -15.02
CA CYS A 338 11.43 -17.47 -15.19
C CYS A 338 9.95 -17.10 -15.42
N TYR A 339 9.26 -17.83 -16.32
CA TYR A 339 7.84 -17.65 -16.56
C TYR A 339 6.97 -17.95 -15.32
N GLN A 340 7.30 -19.01 -14.58
CA GLN A 340 6.54 -19.37 -13.37
C GLN A 340 6.70 -18.34 -12.26
N VAL A 341 7.91 -17.83 -12.05
CA VAL A 341 8.20 -16.74 -11.09
C VAL A 341 7.43 -15.48 -11.47
N ALA A 342 7.46 -15.08 -12.75
CA ALA A 342 6.70 -13.95 -13.28
C ALA A 342 5.18 -14.12 -13.06
N ARG A 343 4.63 -15.26 -13.49
CA ARG A 343 3.19 -15.55 -13.38
C ARG A 343 2.71 -15.60 -11.93
N GLN A 344 3.52 -16.15 -11.02
CA GLN A 344 3.18 -16.21 -9.61
C GLN A 344 3.22 -14.83 -8.96
N ALA A 345 4.19 -13.99 -9.32
CA ALA A 345 4.25 -12.62 -8.83
C ALA A 345 3.07 -11.80 -9.33
N ASP A 346 2.75 -11.92 -10.62
CA ASP A 346 1.60 -11.27 -11.26
C ASP A 346 0.26 -11.65 -10.60
N ALA A 347 0.04 -12.95 -10.37
CA ALA A 347 -1.17 -13.42 -9.72
C ALA A 347 -1.28 -12.93 -8.26
N LEU A 348 -0.17 -12.95 -7.50
CA LEU A 348 -0.17 -12.47 -6.13
C LEU A 348 -0.30 -10.94 -6.08
N GLU A 349 0.28 -10.22 -7.03
CA GLU A 349 0.13 -8.77 -7.15
C GLU A 349 -1.34 -8.40 -7.41
N LEU A 350 -2.00 -9.09 -8.33
CA LEU A 350 -3.42 -8.89 -8.63
C LEU A 350 -4.31 -9.22 -7.43
N ASP A 351 -4.06 -10.33 -6.73
CA ASP A 351 -4.82 -10.72 -5.54
C ASP A 351 -4.68 -9.71 -4.39
N VAL A 352 -3.47 -9.21 -4.17
CA VAL A 352 -3.16 -8.33 -3.05
C VAL A 352 -3.57 -6.89 -3.34
N PHE A 353 -3.19 -6.38 -4.50
CA PHE A 353 -3.26 -4.95 -4.84
C PHE A 353 -4.32 -4.63 -5.91
N GLY A 354 -4.90 -5.63 -6.59
CA GLY A 354 -5.93 -5.41 -7.62
C GLY A 354 -5.42 -4.70 -8.88
N ILE A 355 -4.10 -4.71 -9.13
CA ILE A 355 -3.48 -3.94 -10.23
C ILE A 355 -3.56 -4.71 -11.56
N ASP A 356 -3.94 -3.99 -12.62
CA ASP A 356 -3.77 -4.39 -14.01
C ASP A 356 -2.40 -4.04 -14.60
#